data_AF-A0AA41H6X4-F1
#
_entry.id   AF-A0AA41H6X4-F1
#
_cell.length_a   1.000
_cell.length_b   1.000
_cell.length_c   1.000
_cell.angle_alpha   90.00
_cell.angle_beta   90.00
_cell.angle_gamma   90.00
#
_symmetry.space_group_name_H-M   'P 1'
#
loop_
_entity.id
_entity.type
_entity.pdbx_description
1 polymer ?
#
loop_
_entity_poly.entity_id
_entity_poly.type
_entity_poly.pdbx_seq_one_letter_code
_entity_poly.pdbx_strand_id
1 'polypeptide(L)'
;MRFEQGKVNQLFQQRKLMRNWSGFRPKENHRGLIMGTALLADAAGIFIVGMTLQIELRVATVVGDCLMTFSIFQRMGSHRQRIYQLEVCPRDKLSHNGVPAIYGPHEHMPNEEVYAVSETSVDCDNWQGSFSWFLSRTNIESFVLEQPC
;
A
#
# COMPACT_ATOMS: atom_id res chain seq x y z
N MET A 1 -15.11 -1.26 -14.04
CA MET A 1 -16.04 -2.10 -13.25
C MET A 1 -16.19 -1.40 -11.89
N ARG A 2 -17.35 -0.83 -11.58
CA ARG A 2 -17.52 0.04 -10.40
C ARG A 2 -17.45 -0.83 -9.14
N PHE A 3 -16.48 -0.59 -8.26
CA PHE A 3 -16.43 -1.27 -6.97
C PHE A 3 -17.69 -0.89 -6.20
N GLU A 4 -18.48 -1.89 -5.80
CA GLU A 4 -19.71 -1.63 -5.04
C GLU A 4 -19.34 -0.99 -3.69
N GLN A 5 -20.01 0.11 -3.31
CA GLN A 5 -19.71 0.87 -2.09
C GLN A 5 -19.66 -0.02 -0.83
N GLY A 6 -20.49 -1.07 -0.77
CA GLY A 6 -20.48 -2.04 0.34
C GLY A 6 -19.17 -2.81 0.48
N LYS A 7 -18.48 -3.12 -0.63
CA LYS A 7 -17.17 -3.79 -0.64
C LYS A 7 -16.04 -2.85 -0.22
N VAL A 8 -16.18 -1.55 -0.48
CA VAL A 8 -15.25 -0.52 -0.01
C VAL A 8 -15.28 -0.42 1.51
N ASN A 9 -16.47 -0.34 2.10
CA ASN A 9 -16.61 -0.30 3.56
C ASN A 9 -16.06 -1.58 4.21
N GLN A 10 -16.31 -2.74 3.60
CA GLN A 10 -15.78 -4.01 4.08
C GLN A 10 -14.24 -4.02 4.11
N LEU A 11 -13.56 -3.41 3.12
CA LEU A 11 -12.10 -3.31 3.10
C LEU A 11 -11.57 -2.60 4.34
N PHE A 12 -12.17 -1.49 4.76
CA PHE A 12 -11.64 -0.69 5.88
C PHE A 12 -12.15 -1.16 7.25
N GLN A 13 -13.30 -1.84 7.31
CA GLN A 13 -13.91 -2.28 8.57
C GLN A 13 -13.55 -3.71 8.97
N GLN A 14 -13.25 -4.59 8.02
CA GLN A 14 -12.91 -5.97 8.32
C GLN A 14 -11.49 -6.05 8.90
N ARG A 15 -11.33 -6.59 10.11
CA ARG A 15 -9.99 -6.90 10.66
C ARG A 15 -9.31 -7.95 9.79
N LYS A 16 -8.04 -7.72 9.48
CA LYS A 16 -7.20 -8.61 8.66
C LYS A 16 -5.92 -9.00 9.38
N LEU A 17 -5.44 -10.19 9.07
CA LEU A 17 -4.16 -10.73 9.52
C LEU A 17 -3.24 -10.87 8.32
N MET A 18 -1.98 -10.43 8.46
CA MET A 18 -0.95 -10.76 7.47
C MET A 18 -0.47 -12.21 7.67
N ARG A 19 -0.37 -12.96 6.57
CA ARG A 19 0.14 -14.34 6.54
C ARG A 19 1.05 -14.55 5.33
N ASN A 20 1.97 -15.50 5.43
CA ASN A 20 2.86 -15.93 4.34
C ASN A 20 3.66 -14.77 3.71
N TRP A 21 4.29 -13.94 4.54
CA TRP A 21 5.18 -12.88 4.05
C TRP A 21 6.33 -13.46 3.22
N SER A 22 6.53 -12.93 2.01
CA SER A 22 7.54 -13.43 1.07
C SER A 22 8.98 -13.01 1.40
N GLY A 23 9.13 -12.06 2.33
CA GLY A 23 10.35 -11.25 2.40
C GLY A 23 10.40 -10.21 1.29
N PHE A 24 11.29 -9.24 1.45
CA PHE A 24 11.65 -8.30 0.40
C PHE A 24 12.62 -8.95 -0.58
N ARG A 25 12.34 -8.82 -1.88
CA ARG A 25 13.17 -9.34 -2.96
C ARG A 25 13.28 -8.30 -4.09
N PRO A 26 14.44 -8.19 -4.75
CA PRO A 26 14.54 -7.40 -5.98
C PRO A 26 13.56 -7.90 -7.03
N LYS A 27 12.90 -6.97 -7.73
CA LYS A 27 12.01 -7.32 -8.85
C LYS A 27 12.86 -7.60 -10.09
N GLU A 28 12.78 -8.83 -10.61
CA GLU A 28 13.65 -9.34 -11.68
C GLU A 28 13.76 -8.42 -12.92
N ASN A 29 12.67 -7.72 -13.27
CA ASN A 29 12.59 -6.88 -14.46
C ASN A 29 12.62 -5.37 -14.18
N HIS A 30 12.94 -4.94 -12.95
CA HIS A 30 13.01 -3.52 -12.61
C HIS A 30 14.19 -3.24 -11.68
N ARG A 31 15.34 -2.86 -12.26
CA ARG A 31 16.52 -2.44 -11.50
C ARG A 31 16.11 -1.29 -10.58
N GLY A 32 16.38 -1.42 -9.28
CA GLY A 32 16.02 -0.42 -8.27
C GLY A 32 14.62 -0.56 -7.66
N LEU A 33 13.93 -1.70 -7.82
CA LEU A 33 12.68 -1.97 -7.11
C LEU A 33 12.80 -3.22 -6.24
N ILE A 34 12.53 -3.06 -4.96
CA ILE A 34 12.40 -4.16 -4.00
C ILE A 34 10.92 -4.32 -3.67
N MET A 35 10.46 -5.58 -3.57
CA MET A 35 9.06 -5.89 -3.33
C MET A 35 8.91 -7.06 -2.36
N GLY A 36 7.90 -6.99 -1.51
CA GLY A 36 7.41 -8.14 -0.77
C GLY A 36 5.88 -8.23 -0.84
N THR A 37 5.37 -9.44 -0.62
CA THR A 37 3.93 -9.74 -0.68
C THR A 37 3.52 -10.62 0.49
N ALA A 38 2.26 -10.50 0.88
CA ALA A 38 1.62 -11.39 1.83
C ALA A 38 0.18 -11.68 1.42
N LEU A 39 -0.34 -12.80 1.92
CA LEU A 39 -1.76 -13.09 1.90
C LEU A 39 -2.45 -12.42 3.08
N LEU A 40 -3.70 -12.00 2.88
CA LEU A 40 -4.53 -11.47 3.96
C LEU A 40 -5.55 -12.53 4.39
N ALA A 41 -5.65 -12.75 5.69
CA ALA A 41 -6.65 -13.61 6.32
C ALA A 41 -7.60 -12.77 7.18
N ASP A 42 -8.80 -13.29 7.46
CA ASP A 42 -9.74 -12.69 8.40
C ASP A 42 -9.37 -13.00 9.86
N ALA A 43 -10.21 -12.55 10.79
CA ALA A 43 -10.01 -12.77 12.23
C ALA A 43 -10.06 -14.25 12.65
N ALA A 44 -10.68 -15.13 11.86
CA ALA A 44 -10.68 -16.57 12.09
C ALA A 44 -9.42 -17.25 11.51
N GLY A 45 -8.53 -16.49 10.86
CA GLY A 45 -7.34 -17.01 10.20
C GLY A 45 -7.61 -17.62 8.83
N ILE A 46 -8.81 -17.44 8.28
CA ILE A 46 -9.18 -17.93 6.95
C ILE A 46 -8.71 -16.93 5.91
N PHE A 47 -8.04 -17.38 4.85
CA PHE A 47 -7.59 -16.51 3.76
C PHE A 47 -8.77 -15.82 3.07
N ILE A 48 -8.67 -14.50 2.93
CA ILE A 48 -9.62 -13.72 2.12
C ILE A 48 -9.27 -13.98 0.66
N VAL A 49 -10.15 -14.71 -0.03
CA VAL A 49 -9.89 -15.23 -1.37
C VAL A 49 -9.44 -14.12 -2.31
N GLY A 50 -8.25 -14.29 -2.89
CA GLY A 50 -7.70 -13.36 -3.89
C GLY A 50 -7.16 -12.05 -3.32
N MET A 51 -7.17 -11.83 -2.00
CA MET A 51 -6.67 -10.60 -1.40
C MET A 51 -5.20 -10.71 -1.00
N THR A 52 -4.39 -9.75 -1.43
CA THR A 52 -2.95 -9.71 -1.18
C THR A 52 -2.50 -8.33 -0.74
N LEU A 53 -1.60 -8.28 0.23
CA LEU A 53 -0.79 -7.12 0.54
C LEU A 53 0.46 -7.16 -0.36
N GLN A 54 0.83 -6.01 -0.92
CA GLN A 54 2.08 -5.82 -1.63
C GLN A 54 2.73 -4.55 -1.14
N ILE A 55 4.03 -4.63 -0.86
CA ILE A 55 4.84 -3.48 -0.47
C ILE A 55 5.95 -3.34 -1.51
N GLU A 56 6.07 -2.18 -2.12
CA GLU A 56 7.17 -1.87 -3.03
C GLU A 56 8.00 -0.67 -2.52
N LEU A 57 9.30 -0.77 -2.73
CA LEU A 57 10.28 0.24 -2.35
C LEU A 57 11.18 0.51 -3.54
N ARG A 58 11.19 1.75 -4.01
CA ARG A 58 12.17 2.18 -5.01
C ARG A 58 13.48 2.48 -4.32
N VAL A 59 14.49 1.67 -4.62
CA VAL A 59 15.88 1.95 -4.30
C VAL A 59 16.31 3.10 -5.19
N ALA A 60 16.33 4.30 -4.63
CA ALA A 60 16.65 5.51 -5.37
C ALA A 60 18.08 5.43 -5.90
N THR A 61 18.25 5.43 -7.23
CA THR A 61 19.57 5.59 -7.87
C THR A 61 20.08 7.03 -7.78
N VAL A 62 19.21 7.98 -7.44
CA VAL A 62 19.50 9.41 -7.27
C VAL A 62 19.01 9.83 -5.87
N VAL A 63 19.85 10.52 -5.10
CA VAL A 63 19.51 11.02 -3.77
C VAL A 63 18.27 11.92 -3.85
N GLY A 64 17.22 11.62 -3.08
CA GLY A 64 15.99 12.43 -3.01
C GLY A 64 14.73 11.81 -3.64
N ASP A 65 14.82 10.60 -4.21
CA ASP A 65 13.70 9.97 -4.95
C ASP A 65 12.97 8.87 -4.17
N CYS A 66 12.75 9.09 -2.86
CA CYS A 66 11.96 8.17 -2.05
C CYS A 66 10.59 7.91 -2.69
N LEU A 67 10.28 6.61 -2.85
CA LEU A 67 8.93 6.16 -3.16
C LEU A 67 8.69 4.80 -2.50
N MET A 68 7.75 4.80 -1.56
CA MET A 68 7.26 3.60 -0.89
C MET A 68 5.79 3.42 -1.25
N THR A 69 5.40 2.23 -1.66
CA THR A 69 4.00 1.93 -1.95
C THR A 69 3.52 0.77 -1.11
N PHE A 70 2.38 0.95 -0.45
CA PHE A 70 1.70 -0.08 0.33
C PHE A 70 0.34 -0.31 -0.32
N SER A 71 0.12 -1.48 -0.89
CA SER A 71 -1.04 -1.74 -1.74
C SER A 71 -1.78 -2.99 -1.31
N ILE A 72 -3.11 -2.93 -1.36
CA ILE A 72 -3.97 -4.10 -1.28
C ILE A 72 -4.53 -4.37 -2.67
N PHE A 73 -4.33 -5.59 -3.14
CA PHE A 73 -4.90 -6.08 -4.39
C PHE A 73 -5.93 -7.16 -4.14
N GLN A 74 -6.97 -7.17 -4.95
CA GLN A 74 -7.98 -8.22 -5.02
C GLN A 74 -7.96 -8.87 -6.40
N ARG A 75 -7.91 -10.19 -6.45
CA ARG A 75 -8.15 -10.94 -7.67
C ARG A 75 -9.65 -11.03 -7.92
N MET A 76 -10.08 -10.59 -9.10
CA MET A 76 -11.45 -10.66 -9.60
C MET A 76 -11.43 -11.40 -10.95
N GLY A 77 -11.73 -12.70 -10.92
CA GLY A 77 -11.57 -13.57 -12.09
C GLY A 77 -10.10 -13.69 -12.54
N SER A 78 -9.84 -13.35 -13.79
CA SER A 78 -8.49 -13.29 -14.38
C SER A 78 -7.74 -11.99 -14.07
N HIS A 79 -8.40 -10.98 -13.50
CA HIS A 79 -7.80 -9.67 -13.28
C HIS A 79 -7.34 -9.48 -11.83
N ARG A 80 -6.21 -8.82 -11.65
CA ARG A 80 -5.72 -8.34 -10.35
C ARG A 80 -5.98 -6.84 -10.27
N GLN A 81 -6.87 -6.43 -9.38
CA GLN A 81 -7.27 -5.03 -9.22
C GLN A 81 -6.68 -4.46 -7.93
N ARG A 82 -6.11 -3.26 -8.01
CA ARG A 82 -5.72 -2.47 -6.83
C ARG A 82 -6.99 -1.94 -6.17
N ILE A 83 -7.22 -2.34 -4.93
CA ILE A 83 -8.39 -1.90 -4.16
C ILE A 83 -8.05 -0.81 -3.15
N TYR A 84 -6.78 -0.68 -2.79
CA TYR A 84 -6.30 0.45 -2.00
C TYR A 84 -4.78 0.56 -2.18
N GLN A 85 -4.25 1.78 -2.12
CA GLN A 85 -2.81 2.00 -2.11
C GLN A 85 -2.46 3.30 -1.39
N LEU A 86 -1.45 3.25 -0.54
CA LEU A 86 -0.75 4.43 -0.05
C LEU A 86 0.54 4.59 -0.84
N GLU A 87 0.77 5.78 -1.38
CA GLU A 87 2.07 6.19 -1.92
C GLU A 87 2.72 7.21 -0.98
N VAL A 88 3.95 6.92 -0.56
CA VAL A 88 4.76 7.82 0.28
C VAL A 88 5.93 8.33 -0.54
N CYS A 89 6.03 9.65 -0.64
CA CYS A 89 7.05 10.36 -1.40
C CYS A 89 7.30 11.74 -0.75
N PRO A 90 8.38 12.46 -1.13
CA PRO A 90 8.69 13.77 -0.58
C PRO A 90 7.53 14.76 -0.72
N ARG A 91 7.29 15.57 0.30
CA ARG A 91 6.11 16.46 0.38
C ARG A 91 6.06 17.54 -0.70
N ASP A 92 7.20 17.91 -1.23
CA ASP A 92 7.38 18.88 -2.31
C ASP A 92 7.36 18.24 -3.72
N LYS A 93 7.30 16.91 -3.80
CA LYS A 93 7.21 16.19 -5.08
C LYS A 93 5.77 16.16 -5.58
N LEU A 94 5.57 16.61 -6.82
CA LEU A 94 4.32 16.40 -7.55
C LEU A 94 4.16 14.89 -7.81
N SER A 95 3.21 14.27 -7.12
CA SER A 95 3.06 12.80 -7.06
C SER A 95 1.81 12.32 -7.77
N HIS A 96 0.80 13.19 -7.92
CA HIS A 96 -0.39 12.92 -8.72
C HIS A 96 -0.71 14.11 -9.64
N ASN A 97 -0.71 13.88 -10.95
CA ASN A 97 -0.98 14.89 -11.98
C ASN A 97 -2.48 15.06 -12.32
N GLY A 98 -3.37 14.48 -11.50
CA GLY A 98 -4.81 14.62 -11.67
C GLY A 98 -5.34 16.01 -11.30
N VAL A 99 -6.66 16.13 -11.23
CA VAL A 99 -7.34 17.35 -10.78
C VAL A 99 -8.07 17.05 -9.47
N PRO A 100 -7.67 17.66 -8.33
CA PRO A 100 -6.53 18.57 -8.16
C PRO A 100 -5.19 17.83 -8.22
N ALA A 101 -4.14 18.55 -8.59
CA ALA A 101 -2.78 18.04 -8.50
C ALA A 101 -2.42 17.83 -7.02
N ILE A 102 -1.76 16.72 -6.70
CA ILE A 102 -1.36 16.40 -5.33
C ILE A 102 0.16 16.35 -5.25
N TYR A 103 0.67 17.01 -4.21
CA TYR A 103 2.07 16.99 -3.82
C TYR A 103 2.24 16.12 -2.57
N GLY A 104 3.28 15.32 -2.53
CA GLY A 104 3.59 14.45 -1.40
C GLY A 104 2.73 13.19 -1.30
N PRO A 105 2.65 12.60 -0.10
CA PRO A 105 1.95 11.33 0.12
C PRO A 105 0.46 11.42 -0.22
N HIS A 106 -0.07 10.34 -0.79
CA HIS A 106 -1.49 10.24 -1.14
C HIS A 106 -1.98 8.80 -1.14
N GLU A 107 -3.29 8.63 -0.99
CA GLU A 107 -3.95 7.32 -1.08
C GLU A 107 -4.83 7.23 -2.32
N HIS A 108 -4.78 6.07 -2.98
CA HIS A 108 -5.72 5.66 -4.02
C HIS A 108 -6.81 4.79 -3.41
N MET A 109 -8.06 5.19 -3.65
CA MET A 109 -9.24 4.51 -3.15
C MET A 109 -9.78 3.51 -4.17
N PRO A 110 -10.58 2.51 -3.74
CA PRO A 110 -11.11 1.50 -4.65
C PRO A 110 -12.05 2.04 -5.74
N ASN A 111 -12.60 3.24 -5.54
CA ASN A 111 -13.42 3.96 -6.51
C ASN A 111 -12.59 4.88 -7.44
N GLU A 112 -11.26 4.70 -7.46
CA GLU A 112 -10.31 5.47 -8.27
C GLU A 112 -10.08 6.91 -7.81
N GLU A 113 -10.76 7.37 -6.75
CA GLU A 113 -10.48 8.65 -6.13
C GLU A 113 -9.10 8.65 -5.47
N VAL A 114 -8.47 9.83 -5.45
CA VAL A 114 -7.13 10.03 -4.90
C VAL A 114 -7.19 11.15 -3.88
N TYR A 115 -6.65 10.91 -2.70
CA TYR A 115 -6.67 11.87 -1.59
C TYR A 115 -5.26 12.12 -1.06
N ALA A 116 -4.94 13.39 -0.85
CA ALA A 116 -3.70 13.77 -0.18
C ALA A 116 -3.69 13.25 1.27
N VAL A 117 -2.54 12.77 1.73
CA VAL A 117 -2.35 12.33 3.11
C VAL A 117 -1.52 13.37 3.84
N SER A 118 -2.15 14.10 4.76
CA SER A 118 -1.51 15.16 5.55
C SER A 118 -0.86 14.65 6.85
N GLU A 119 -1.07 13.39 7.20
CA GLU A 119 -0.51 12.77 8.40
C GLU A 119 1.02 12.92 8.44
N THR A 120 1.54 13.37 9.58
CA THR A 120 2.96 13.70 9.74
C THR A 120 3.85 12.46 9.82
N SER A 121 3.30 11.36 10.34
CA SER A 121 4.00 10.07 10.42
C SER A 121 4.13 9.36 9.07
N VAL A 122 3.35 9.77 8.06
CA VAL A 122 3.46 9.29 6.68
C VAL A 122 4.50 10.14 5.97
N ASP A 123 5.74 9.66 6.01
CA ASP A 123 6.91 10.39 5.55
C ASP A 123 8.02 9.43 5.09
N CYS A 124 8.86 9.90 4.17
CA CYS A 124 9.98 9.15 3.61
C CYS A 124 11.03 8.74 4.62
N ASP A 125 11.25 9.57 5.65
CA ASP A 125 12.23 9.28 6.69
C ASP A 125 11.60 8.49 7.87
N ASN A 126 10.31 8.14 7.76
CA ASN A 126 9.56 7.44 8.79
C ASN A 126 8.86 6.19 8.24
N TRP A 127 9.66 5.18 7.91
CA TRP A 127 9.18 3.86 7.46
C TRP A 127 8.12 3.27 8.39
N GLN A 128 8.43 3.16 9.69
CA GLN A 128 7.54 2.52 10.65
C GLN A 128 6.25 3.32 10.83
N GLY A 129 6.33 4.66 10.83
CA GLY A 129 5.16 5.53 10.90
C GLY A 129 4.25 5.35 9.69
N SER A 130 4.81 5.41 8.49
CA SER A 130 4.09 5.21 7.22
C SER A 130 3.41 3.85 7.17
N PHE A 131 4.14 2.80 7.54
CA PHE A 131 3.62 1.44 7.54
C PHE A 131 2.53 1.23 8.61
N SER A 132 2.74 1.73 9.82
CA SER A 132 1.76 1.63 10.91
C SER A 132 0.47 2.38 10.57
N TRP A 133 0.57 3.55 9.95
CA TRP A 133 -0.57 4.30 9.47
C TRP A 133 -1.34 3.49 8.42
N PHE A 134 -0.65 2.89 7.44
CA PHE A 134 -1.28 2.03 6.43
C PHE A 134 -2.02 0.84 7.06
N LEU A 135 -1.39 0.13 8.01
CA LEU A 135 -2.01 -1.01 8.69
C LEU A 135 -3.27 -0.58 9.46
N SER A 136 -3.18 0.54 10.21
CA SER A 136 -4.33 1.11 10.93
C SER A 136 -5.44 1.53 9.96
N ARG A 137 -5.09 2.25 8.89
CA ARG A 137 -6.02 2.74 7.87
C ARG A 137 -6.79 1.60 7.20
N THR A 138 -6.16 0.46 7.00
CA THR A 138 -6.73 -0.71 6.31
C THR A 138 -7.20 -1.82 7.25
N ASN A 139 -7.20 -1.57 8.57
CA ASN A 139 -7.56 -2.53 9.61
C ASN A 139 -6.84 -3.88 9.47
N ILE A 140 -5.54 -3.83 9.19
CA ILE A 140 -4.63 -4.98 9.28
C ILE A 140 -3.99 -4.93 10.66
N GLU A 141 -3.95 -6.07 11.35
CA GLU A 141 -3.30 -6.18 12.66
C GLU A 141 -1.84 -5.69 12.59
N SER A 142 -1.45 -4.90 13.59
CA SER A 142 -0.12 -4.31 13.65
C SER A 142 0.96 -5.37 13.80
N PHE A 143 2.03 -5.23 13.04
CA PHE A 143 3.28 -5.98 13.24
C PHE A 143 4.45 -5.10 12.82
N VAL A 144 5.65 -5.48 13.26
CA VAL A 144 6.89 -4.80 12.87
C VAL A 144 7.43 -5.46 11.62
N LEU A 145 7.77 -4.64 10.63
CA LEU A 145 8.48 -5.07 9.44
C LEU A 145 9.77 -4.27 9.35
N GLU A 146 10.92 -4.94 9.30
CA GLU A 146 12.20 -4.26 9.13
C GLU A 146 12.22 -3.50 7.81
N GLN A 147 12.70 -2.25 7.84
CA GLN A 147 12.95 -1.49 6.63
C GLN A 147 14.06 -2.20 5.85
N PRO A 148 13.86 -2.56 4.58
CA PRO A 148 14.95 -3.10 3.80
C PRO A 148 15.90 -1.93 3.49
N CYS A 149 17.07 -2.02 4.12
CA CYS A 149 18.31 -1.23 3.97
C CYS A 149 18.27 0.00 3.05
#